data_AF-A0AAD1DNK2-F1
#
_entry.id   AF-A0AAD1DNK2-F1
#
_cell.length_a   1.000
_cell.length_b   1.000
_cell.length_c   1.000
_cell.angle_alpha   90.00
_cell.angle_beta   90.00
_cell.angle_gamma   90.00
#
_symmetry.space_group_name_H-M   'P 1'
#
loop_
_entity.id
_entity.type
_entity.pdbx_description
1 polymer ?
#
loop_
_entity_poly.entity_id
_entity_poly.type
_entity_poly.pdbx_seq_one_letter_code
_entity_poly.pdbx_strand_id
1 'polypeptide(L)'
;MKYTLENIVERSKNNEDLEFLFFWGHTSKDEITKACFSQWFPYEFEENGIIYKTAEHYMMAGKAKLFNDHEILKQILKAETPNQAKSLGRKVKNFDPDIWNEHRYEIVKKGNFLKFSQNEKFKGFILSTDNKIIVEASPYDTIWGIGMLETDPNTKNPAQWNGENLLGFALMEVRDELRIKRTVNIESL
;
A
#
# COMPACT_ATOMS: atom_id res chain seq x y z
N MET A 1 -8.87 -6.75 -8.66
CA MET A 1 -8.01 -7.18 -7.54
C MET A 1 -7.84 -8.69 -7.62
N LYS A 2 -6.60 -9.18 -7.59
CA LYS A 2 -6.21 -10.60 -7.54
C LYS A 2 -6.33 -11.18 -6.13
N TYR A 3 -6.01 -10.37 -5.13
CA TYR A 3 -6.08 -10.74 -3.72
C TYR A 3 -7.23 -10.00 -3.03
N THR A 4 -8.04 -10.73 -2.28
CA THR A 4 -9.15 -10.21 -1.48
C THR A 4 -9.24 -10.96 -0.16
N LEU A 5 -9.94 -10.40 0.83
CA LEU A 5 -10.13 -11.05 2.12
C LEU A 5 -10.87 -12.38 1.96
N GLU A 6 -11.89 -12.42 1.11
CA GLU A 6 -12.69 -13.61 0.84
C GLU A 6 -11.81 -14.77 0.35
N ASN A 7 -10.93 -14.49 -0.62
CA ASN A 7 -10.02 -15.50 -1.17
C ASN A 7 -9.02 -15.98 -0.11
N ILE A 8 -8.51 -15.10 0.76
CA ILE A 8 -7.59 -15.50 1.83
C ILE A 8 -8.32 -16.33 2.90
N VAL A 9 -9.57 -15.98 3.23
CA VAL A 9 -10.42 -16.77 4.13
C VAL A 9 -10.70 -18.15 3.55
N GLU A 10 -11.01 -18.25 2.27
CA GLU A 10 -11.24 -19.54 1.59
C GLU A 10 -10.00 -20.43 1.61
N ARG A 11 -8.83 -19.88 1.28
CA ARG A 11 -7.55 -20.60 1.35
C ARG A 11 -7.24 -21.10 2.77
N SER A 12 -7.51 -20.28 3.78
CA SER A 12 -7.37 -20.66 5.19
C SER A 12 -8.31 -21.80 5.57
N LYS A 13 -9.58 -21.76 5.14
CA LYS A 13 -10.56 -22.85 5.35
C LYS A 13 -10.16 -24.15 4.65
N ASN A 14 -9.45 -24.06 3.54
CA ASN A 14 -8.91 -25.21 2.81
C ASN A 14 -7.62 -25.78 3.44
N ASN A 15 -7.22 -25.30 4.63
CA ASN A 15 -6.01 -25.72 5.35
C ASN A 15 -4.72 -25.50 4.56
N GLU A 16 -4.68 -24.50 3.69
CA GLU A 16 -3.40 -24.05 3.13
C GLU A 16 -2.51 -23.49 4.25
N ASP A 17 -1.21 -23.81 4.19
CA ASP A 17 -0.22 -23.27 5.12
C ASP A 17 0.09 -21.81 4.74
N LEU A 18 -0.65 -20.89 5.36
CA LEU A 18 -0.53 -19.45 5.12
C LEU A 18 0.48 -18.84 6.08
N GLU A 19 1.61 -18.38 5.54
CA GLU A 19 2.54 -17.53 6.29
C GLU A 19 2.14 -16.06 6.19
N PHE A 20 2.16 -15.35 7.32
CA PHE A 20 1.81 -13.93 7.41
C PHE A 20 3.03 -13.06 7.71
N LEU A 21 3.13 -11.92 7.04
CA LEU A 21 4.08 -10.85 7.34
C LEU A 21 3.31 -9.61 7.79
N PHE A 22 3.19 -9.45 9.10
CA PHE A 22 2.53 -8.31 9.71
C PHE A 22 3.44 -7.09 9.74
N PHE A 23 2.93 -5.92 9.40
CA PHE A 23 3.61 -4.65 9.56
C PHE A 23 2.66 -3.59 10.10
N TRP A 24 3.20 -2.68 10.91
CA TRP A 24 2.54 -1.47 11.34
C TRP A 24 3.60 -0.48 11.83
N GLY A 25 3.36 0.82 11.62
CA GLY A 25 4.37 1.86 11.83
C GLY A 25 5.26 2.12 10.60
N HIS A 26 5.99 3.23 10.65
CA HIS A 26 6.71 3.80 9.50
C HIS A 26 8.14 4.26 9.83
N THR A 27 8.62 4.04 11.06
CA THR A 27 9.94 4.46 11.52
C THR A 27 10.95 3.32 11.41
N SER A 28 12.17 3.64 10.95
CA SER A 28 13.31 2.73 10.95
C SER A 28 14.59 3.51 11.24
N LYS A 29 15.55 2.87 11.91
CA LYS A 29 16.88 3.43 12.20
C LYS A 29 17.88 2.89 11.16
N ASP A 30 17.81 3.46 9.95
CA ASP A 30 18.79 3.30 8.86
C ASP A 30 18.81 1.97 8.08
N GLU A 31 18.00 0.97 8.45
CA GLU A 31 17.85 -0.27 7.68
C GLU A 31 16.46 -0.40 7.02
N ILE A 32 16.41 -1.16 5.92
CA ILE A 32 15.12 -1.51 5.29
C ILE A 32 14.45 -2.60 6.12
N THR A 33 13.35 -2.23 6.75
CA THR A 33 12.51 -3.12 7.55
C THR A 33 11.10 -3.16 6.97
N LYS A 34 10.22 -3.94 7.60
CA LYS A 34 8.78 -3.97 7.29
C LYS A 34 8.11 -2.59 7.34
N ALA A 35 8.71 -1.60 8.00
CA ALA A 35 8.26 -0.21 7.98
C ALA A 35 8.18 0.36 6.54
N CYS A 36 8.99 -0.13 5.59
CA CYS A 36 8.95 0.33 4.21
C CYS A 36 7.62 0.00 3.49
N PHE A 37 6.79 -0.90 4.00
CA PHE A 37 5.45 -1.17 3.46
C PHE A 37 4.44 -0.05 3.79
N SER A 38 4.69 0.75 4.82
CA SER A 38 3.80 1.84 5.19
C SER A 38 3.74 2.92 4.10
N GLN A 39 2.54 3.46 3.87
CA GLN A 39 2.33 4.63 3.01
C GLN A 39 3.06 5.89 3.53
N TRP A 40 3.42 5.90 4.82
CA TRP A 40 4.04 7.03 5.51
C TRP A 40 5.57 6.92 5.58
N PHE A 41 6.15 5.82 5.10
CA PHE A 41 7.60 5.66 5.06
C PHE A 41 8.24 6.75 4.17
N PRO A 42 9.24 7.49 4.65
CA PRO A 42 9.84 8.61 3.93
C PRO A 42 10.76 8.12 2.81
N TYR A 43 10.19 8.00 1.62
CA TYR A 43 10.95 7.69 0.41
C TYR A 43 10.34 8.39 -0.78
N GLU A 44 11.16 9.19 -1.44
CA GLU A 44 10.76 9.94 -2.62
C GLU A 44 10.78 9.04 -3.86
N PHE A 45 9.75 9.16 -4.67
CA PHE A 45 9.67 8.53 -5.99
C PHE A 45 8.96 9.47 -6.96
N GLU A 46 9.15 9.24 -8.25
CA GLU A 46 8.69 10.14 -9.31
C GLU A 46 7.64 9.49 -10.21
N GLU A 47 6.69 10.28 -10.71
CA GLU A 47 5.89 9.95 -11.89
C GLU A 47 5.73 11.18 -12.78
N ASN A 48 6.13 11.08 -14.05
CA ASN A 48 6.00 12.14 -15.06
C ASN A 48 6.58 13.49 -14.62
N GLY A 49 7.78 13.50 -14.03
CA GLY A 49 8.44 14.73 -13.54
C GLY A 49 7.89 15.26 -12.22
N ILE A 50 6.91 14.59 -11.59
CA ILE A 50 6.37 14.97 -10.27
C ILE A 50 6.97 14.06 -9.21
N ILE A 51 7.67 14.65 -8.24
CA ILE A 51 8.22 13.95 -7.09
C ILE A 51 7.17 13.87 -5.98
N TYR A 52 7.03 12.68 -5.39
CA TYR A 52 6.15 12.40 -4.26
C TYR A 52 6.99 11.96 -3.06
N LYS A 53 6.91 12.70 -1.95
CA LYS A 53 7.72 12.45 -0.74
C LYS A 53 7.41 11.12 -0.04
N THR A 54 6.17 10.67 -0.15
CA THR A 54 5.69 9.38 0.36
C THR A 54 4.56 8.85 -0.52
N ALA A 55 4.20 7.58 -0.34
CA ALA A 55 3.05 7.01 -1.05
C ALA A 55 1.70 7.60 -0.57
N GLU A 56 1.61 8.11 0.66
CA GLU A 56 0.49 8.93 1.12
C GLU A 56 0.33 10.22 0.28
N HIS A 57 1.43 10.91 -0.06
CA HIS A 57 1.35 12.09 -0.94
C HIS A 57 0.79 11.70 -2.31
N TYR A 58 1.25 10.57 -2.87
CA TYR A 58 0.76 10.05 -4.13
C TYR A 58 -0.74 9.74 -4.08
N MET A 59 -1.18 9.02 -3.05
CA MET A 59 -2.58 8.65 -2.85
C MET A 59 -3.49 9.89 -2.75
N MET A 60 -3.11 10.88 -1.95
CA MET A 60 -3.91 12.10 -1.78
C MET A 60 -3.89 12.98 -3.03
N ALA A 61 -2.76 13.04 -3.75
CA ALA A 61 -2.69 13.72 -5.04
C ALA A 61 -3.55 13.02 -6.11
N GLY A 62 -3.54 11.68 -6.14
CA GLY A 62 -4.43 10.89 -7.00
C GLY A 62 -5.90 11.15 -6.69
N LYS A 63 -6.26 11.24 -5.41
CA LYS A 63 -7.60 11.65 -4.98
C LYS A 63 -7.98 13.04 -5.49
N ALA A 64 -7.10 14.03 -5.34
CA ALA A 64 -7.35 15.38 -5.84
C ALA A 64 -7.49 15.44 -7.36
N LYS A 65 -6.66 14.68 -8.10
CA LYS A 65 -6.78 14.54 -9.56
C LYS A 65 -8.11 13.91 -9.97
N LEU A 66 -8.54 12.86 -9.28
CA LEU A 66 -9.79 12.14 -9.57
C LEU A 66 -11.02 13.05 -9.49
N PHE A 67 -11.04 13.98 -8.53
CA PHE A 67 -12.15 14.94 -8.33
C PHE A 67 -11.90 16.32 -8.95
N ASN A 68 -10.90 16.44 -9.83
CA ASN A 68 -10.53 17.68 -10.54
C ASN A 68 -10.26 18.88 -9.60
N ASP A 69 -9.78 18.64 -8.38
CA ASP A 69 -9.45 19.69 -7.41
C ASP A 69 -7.96 20.09 -7.57
N HIS A 70 -7.70 20.92 -8.57
CA HIS A 70 -6.34 21.39 -8.87
C HIS A 70 -5.76 22.31 -7.79
N GLU A 71 -6.61 22.96 -6.99
CA GLU A 71 -6.17 23.84 -5.91
C GLU A 71 -5.59 23.03 -4.75
N ILE A 72 -6.32 22.02 -4.27
CA ILE A 72 -5.83 21.15 -3.20
C ILE A 72 -4.67 20.28 -3.68
N LEU A 73 -4.66 19.86 -4.95
CA LEU A 73 -3.55 19.13 -5.55
C LEU A 73 -2.23 19.89 -5.40
N LYS A 74 -2.21 21.18 -5.75
CA LYS A 74 -1.01 22.03 -5.59
C LYS A 74 -0.53 22.12 -4.14
N GLN A 75 -1.46 22.10 -3.18
CA GLN A 75 -1.12 22.10 -1.75
C GLN A 75 -0.55 20.74 -1.30
N ILE A 76 -1.17 19.64 -1.75
CA ILE A 76 -0.72 18.28 -1.42
C ILE A 76 0.70 18.04 -1.95
N LEU A 77 1.00 18.45 -3.18
CA LEU A 77 2.33 18.30 -3.77
C LEU A 77 3.42 19.13 -3.05
N LYS A 78 3.01 20.18 -2.31
CA LYS A 78 3.90 21.01 -1.50
C LYS A 78 3.93 20.61 -0.02
N ALA A 79 3.15 19.60 0.39
CA ALA A 79 3.14 19.17 1.78
C ALA A 79 4.52 18.64 2.20
N GLU A 80 4.90 18.87 3.46
CA GLU A 80 6.19 18.44 3.99
C GLU A 80 6.10 17.07 4.66
N THR A 81 4.91 16.68 5.12
CA THR A 81 4.70 15.45 5.88
C THR A 81 3.51 14.66 5.35
N PRO A 82 3.53 13.31 5.46
CA PRO A 82 2.38 12.49 5.09
C PRO A 82 1.10 12.89 5.85
N ASN A 83 1.23 13.32 7.10
CA ASN A 83 0.09 13.82 7.88
C ASN A 83 -0.54 15.09 7.28
N GLN A 84 0.29 16.04 6.80
CA GLN A 84 -0.21 17.21 6.09
C GLN A 84 -0.90 16.83 4.78
N ALA A 85 -0.29 15.94 3.99
CA ALA A 85 -0.89 15.43 2.75
C ALA A 85 -2.26 14.77 3.02
N LYS A 86 -2.35 13.90 4.04
CA LYS A 86 -3.60 13.26 4.46
C LYS A 86 -4.65 14.28 4.90
N SER A 87 -4.26 15.27 5.68
CA SER A 87 -5.14 16.36 6.14
C SER A 87 -5.71 17.17 4.96
N LEU A 88 -4.89 17.45 3.95
CA LEU A 88 -5.32 18.12 2.73
C LEU A 88 -6.22 17.22 1.86
N GLY A 89 -5.92 15.92 1.74
CA GLY A 89 -6.75 14.97 1.01
C GLY A 89 -8.15 14.74 1.60
N ARG A 90 -8.36 15.08 2.87
CA ARG A 90 -9.71 15.15 3.49
C ARG A 90 -10.52 16.37 3.05
N LYS A 91 -9.87 17.38 2.47
CA LYS A 91 -10.48 18.65 2.02
C LYS A 91 -10.74 18.69 0.51
N VAL A 92 -10.51 17.59 -0.21
CA VAL A 92 -10.76 17.49 -1.66
C VAL A 92 -12.24 17.80 -1.94
N LYS A 93 -12.47 18.79 -2.80
CA LYS A 93 -13.81 19.20 -3.23
C LYS A 93 -14.44 18.14 -4.13
N ASN A 94 -15.76 18.14 -4.23
CA ASN A 94 -16.55 17.22 -5.06
C ASN A 94 -16.28 15.73 -4.76
N PHE A 95 -15.84 15.42 -3.55
CA PHE A 95 -15.55 14.06 -3.15
C PHE A 95 -16.83 13.21 -3.18
N ASP A 96 -16.76 12.13 -3.93
CA ASP A 96 -17.77 11.08 -3.96
C ASP A 96 -17.15 9.77 -3.43
N PRO A 97 -17.73 9.15 -2.40
CA PRO A 97 -17.17 7.95 -1.79
C PRO A 97 -17.24 6.73 -2.73
N ASP A 98 -18.24 6.64 -3.60
CA ASP A 98 -18.41 5.48 -4.48
C ASP A 98 -17.38 5.52 -5.61
N ILE A 99 -17.23 6.69 -6.25
CA ILE A 99 -16.16 6.93 -7.23
C ILE A 99 -14.78 6.70 -6.58
N TRP A 100 -14.58 7.17 -5.35
CA TRP A 100 -13.33 6.93 -4.65
C TRP A 100 -13.10 5.44 -4.37
N ASN A 101 -14.11 4.71 -3.92
CA ASN A 101 -14.00 3.29 -3.64
C ASN A 101 -13.68 2.46 -4.89
N GLU A 102 -14.19 2.86 -6.05
CA GLU A 102 -13.89 2.24 -7.34
C GLU A 102 -12.41 2.43 -7.74
N HIS A 103 -11.83 3.61 -7.48
CA HIS A 103 -10.49 3.96 -8.00
C HIS A 103 -9.35 3.88 -6.97
N ARG A 104 -9.64 3.94 -5.66
CA ARG A 104 -8.62 4.07 -4.59
C ARG A 104 -7.59 2.96 -4.62
N TYR A 105 -8.01 1.73 -4.93
CA TYR A 105 -7.15 0.56 -4.92
C TYR A 105 -6.06 0.68 -5.99
N GLU A 106 -6.45 0.97 -7.23
CA GLU A 106 -5.50 1.10 -8.35
C GLU A 106 -4.56 2.29 -8.15
N ILE A 107 -5.04 3.41 -7.59
CA ILE A 107 -4.19 4.56 -7.24
C ILE A 107 -3.12 4.16 -6.22
N VAL A 108 -3.50 3.46 -5.14
CA VAL A 108 -2.56 3.03 -4.10
C VAL A 108 -1.61 1.95 -4.62
N LYS A 109 -2.09 0.99 -5.42
CA LYS A 109 -1.25 -0.02 -6.06
C LYS A 109 -0.20 0.64 -6.96
N LYS A 110 -0.60 1.58 -7.82
CA LYS A 110 0.29 2.34 -8.71
C LYS A 110 1.37 3.10 -7.91
N GLY A 111 0.99 3.81 -6.85
CA GLY A 111 1.94 4.53 -5.99
C GLY A 111 2.95 3.59 -5.33
N ASN A 112 2.49 2.43 -4.83
CA ASN A 112 3.40 1.41 -4.30
C ASN A 112 4.29 0.81 -5.39
N PHE A 113 3.77 0.55 -6.59
CA PHE A 113 4.58 0.07 -7.70
C PHE A 113 5.74 1.03 -8.00
N LEU A 114 5.45 2.33 -8.11
CA LEU A 114 6.47 3.36 -8.35
C LEU A 114 7.52 3.38 -7.23
N LYS A 115 7.07 3.43 -5.97
CA LYS A 115 7.93 3.39 -4.78
C LYS A 115 8.87 2.18 -4.76
N PHE A 116 8.34 0.98 -4.99
CA PHE A 116 9.12 -0.26 -4.90
C PHE A 116 9.94 -0.52 -6.15
N SER A 117 9.53 -0.05 -7.33
CA SER A 117 10.28 -0.24 -8.59
C SER A 117 11.49 0.68 -8.74
N GLN A 118 11.45 1.88 -8.14
CA GLN A 118 12.53 2.89 -8.25
C GLN A 118 13.65 2.72 -7.21
N ASN A 119 13.50 1.79 -6.26
CA ASN A 119 14.51 1.49 -5.24
C ASN A 119 14.85 0.00 -5.23
N GLU A 120 16.08 -0.36 -5.65
CA GLU A 120 16.48 -1.76 -5.71
C GLU A 120 16.50 -2.46 -4.33
N LYS A 121 16.74 -1.73 -3.23
CA LYS A 121 16.64 -2.33 -1.88
C LYS A 121 15.20 -2.64 -1.51
N PHE A 122 14.25 -1.74 -1.80
CA PHE A 122 12.84 -1.97 -1.51
C PHE A 122 12.28 -3.08 -2.41
N LYS A 123 12.64 -3.05 -3.70
CA LYS A 123 12.33 -4.11 -4.66
C LYS A 123 12.83 -5.47 -4.18
N GLY A 124 14.10 -5.56 -3.76
CA GLY A 124 14.65 -6.77 -3.18
C GLY A 124 13.89 -7.24 -1.95
N PHE A 125 13.52 -6.32 -1.05
CA PHE A 125 12.78 -6.63 0.17
C PHE A 125 11.35 -7.10 -0.08
N ILE A 126 10.59 -6.46 -0.97
CA ILE A 126 9.23 -6.91 -1.28
C ILE A 126 9.24 -8.27 -2.00
N LEU A 127 10.23 -8.52 -2.86
CA LEU A 127 10.41 -9.82 -3.51
C LEU A 127 10.82 -10.92 -2.51
N SER A 128 11.60 -10.60 -1.48
CA SER A 128 12.03 -11.57 -0.46
C SER A 128 10.90 -12.00 0.49
N THR A 129 9.75 -11.31 0.49
CA THR A 129 8.56 -11.77 1.22
C THR A 129 7.96 -13.05 0.65
N ASP A 130 8.40 -13.45 -0.54
CA ASP A 130 8.02 -14.63 -1.26
C ASP A 130 6.49 -14.83 -1.35
N ASN A 131 5.93 -15.87 -0.74
CA ASN A 131 4.50 -16.18 -0.80
C ASN A 131 3.73 -15.73 0.45
N LYS A 132 4.39 -15.02 1.38
CA LYS A 132 3.75 -14.51 2.60
C LYS A 132 2.60 -13.56 2.26
N ILE A 133 1.52 -13.66 3.03
CA ILE A 133 0.43 -12.68 3.03
C ILE A 133 0.92 -11.45 3.78
N ILE A 134 1.02 -10.32 3.09
CA ILE A 134 1.44 -9.05 3.69
C ILE A 134 0.21 -8.45 4.38
N VAL A 135 0.34 -8.09 5.66
CA VAL A 135 -0.79 -7.65 6.49
C VAL A 135 -0.49 -6.36 7.22
N GLU A 136 -1.28 -5.31 6.98
CA GLU A 136 -1.21 -4.07 7.74
C GLU A 136 -1.96 -4.24 9.07
N ALA A 137 -1.22 -4.53 10.13
CA ALA A 137 -1.73 -4.75 11.50
C ALA A 137 -1.95 -3.43 12.25
N SER A 138 -2.66 -2.50 11.61
CA SER A 138 -3.09 -1.25 12.22
C SER A 138 -4.40 -1.46 12.97
N PRO A 139 -4.48 -1.15 14.29
CA PRO A 139 -5.73 -1.24 15.04
C PRO A 139 -6.74 -0.13 14.72
N TYR A 140 -6.32 0.89 13.98
CA TYR A 140 -7.11 2.08 13.69
C TYR A 140 -7.58 2.18 12.24
N ASP A 141 -7.12 1.27 11.37
CA ASP A 141 -7.47 1.26 9.95
C ASP A 141 -8.14 -0.06 9.60
N THR A 142 -9.43 0.02 9.27
CA THR A 142 -10.26 -1.13 8.87
C THR A 142 -10.41 -1.25 7.35
N ILE A 143 -9.80 -0.36 6.58
CA ILE A 143 -9.85 -0.37 5.10
C ILE A 143 -8.50 -0.85 4.56
N TRP A 144 -7.44 -0.13 4.86
CA TRP A 144 -6.11 -0.47 4.38
C TRP A 144 -5.46 -1.55 5.24
N GLY A 145 -5.82 -1.60 6.53
CA GLY A 145 -5.39 -2.63 7.48
C GLY A 145 -6.51 -3.54 7.98
N ILE A 146 -6.15 -4.41 8.93
CA ILE A 146 -7.04 -5.43 9.51
C ILE A 146 -7.83 -4.95 10.74
N GLY A 147 -7.67 -3.69 11.16
CA GLY A 147 -8.33 -3.17 12.36
C GLY A 147 -7.90 -3.86 13.65
N MET A 148 -6.69 -4.44 13.71
CA MET A 148 -6.17 -5.21 14.84
C MET A 148 -4.67 -4.98 15.03
N LEU A 149 -4.19 -5.10 16.28
CA LEU A 149 -2.76 -5.12 16.59
C LEU A 149 -2.15 -6.47 16.19
N GLU A 150 -0.88 -6.49 15.77
CA GLU A 150 -0.12 -7.72 15.47
C GLU A 150 -0.12 -8.72 16.64
N THR A 151 -0.23 -8.23 17.88
CA THR A 151 -0.25 -9.07 19.09
C THR A 151 -1.61 -9.71 19.39
N ASP A 152 -2.67 -9.38 18.64
CA ASP A 152 -3.98 -10.00 18.82
C ASP A 152 -3.93 -11.48 18.38
N PRO A 153 -4.38 -12.43 19.22
CA PRO A 153 -4.31 -13.86 18.92
C PRO A 153 -5.11 -14.25 17.67
N ASN A 154 -6.10 -13.45 17.27
CA ASN A 154 -6.95 -13.73 16.11
C ASN A 154 -6.35 -13.18 14.79
N THR A 155 -5.22 -12.47 14.82
CA THR A 155 -4.60 -11.91 13.58
C THR A 155 -4.20 -12.97 12.56
N LYS A 156 -3.94 -14.21 13.00
CA LYS A 156 -3.63 -15.34 12.11
C LYS A 156 -4.88 -16.03 11.53
N ASN A 157 -6.07 -15.58 11.91
CA ASN A 157 -7.34 -16.05 11.37
C ASN A 157 -7.99 -14.93 10.54
N PRO A 158 -7.84 -14.93 9.21
CA PRO A 158 -8.42 -13.91 8.33
C PRO A 158 -9.93 -13.74 8.49
N ALA A 159 -10.66 -14.79 8.89
CA ALA A 159 -12.11 -14.71 9.11
C ALA A 159 -12.50 -13.89 10.34
N GLN A 160 -11.54 -13.53 11.19
CA GLN A 160 -11.71 -12.71 12.40
C GLN A 160 -11.12 -11.31 12.25
N TRP A 161 -10.64 -10.93 11.07
CA TRP A 161 -10.17 -9.57 10.83
C TRP A 161 -11.31 -8.57 10.90
N ASN A 162 -11.04 -7.41 11.52
CA ASN A 162 -11.98 -6.29 11.61
C ASN A 162 -11.82 -5.30 10.45
N GLY A 163 -11.04 -5.65 9.42
CA GLY A 163 -10.74 -4.78 8.31
C GLY A 163 -10.34 -5.52 7.04
N GLU A 164 -10.26 -4.77 5.94
CA GLU A 164 -10.15 -5.31 4.57
C GLU A 164 -8.70 -5.61 4.15
N ASN A 165 -7.68 -5.11 4.85
CA ASN A 165 -6.26 -5.28 4.49
C ASN A 165 -5.89 -4.87 3.04
N LEU A 166 -6.57 -3.86 2.47
CA LEU A 166 -6.35 -3.49 1.07
C LEU A 166 -4.89 -3.12 0.75
N LEU A 167 -4.15 -2.56 1.70
CA LEU A 167 -2.75 -2.17 1.46
C LEU A 167 -1.87 -3.41 1.32
N GLY A 168 -2.06 -4.40 2.19
CA GLY A 168 -1.36 -5.68 2.12
C GLY A 168 -1.57 -6.37 0.77
N PHE A 169 -2.82 -6.40 0.29
CA PHE A 169 -3.16 -6.96 -1.02
C PHE A 169 -2.57 -6.17 -2.18
N ALA A 170 -2.61 -4.84 -2.14
CA ALA A 170 -1.97 -4.01 -3.16
C ALA A 170 -0.45 -4.25 -3.24
N LEU A 171 0.23 -4.40 -2.09
CA LEU A 171 1.66 -4.73 -2.04
C LEU A 171 1.95 -6.12 -2.62
N MET A 172 1.08 -7.10 -2.38
CA MET A 172 1.22 -8.44 -2.98
C MET A 172 1.04 -8.41 -4.51
N GLU A 173 0.12 -7.62 -5.05
CA GLU A 173 0.02 -7.43 -6.51
C GLU A 173 1.27 -6.73 -7.06
N VAL A 174 1.78 -5.70 -6.38
CA VAL A 174 3.04 -5.03 -6.76
C VAL A 174 4.21 -6.00 -6.78
N ARG A 175 4.31 -6.90 -5.78
CA ARG A 175 5.33 -7.96 -5.74
C ARG A 175 5.25 -8.84 -6.99
N ASP A 176 4.05 -9.26 -7.38
CA ASP A 176 3.85 -10.12 -8.54
C ASP A 176 4.20 -9.41 -9.86
N GLU A 177 3.81 -8.14 -10.01
CA GLU A 177 4.18 -7.32 -11.18
C GLU A 177 5.71 -7.16 -11.29
N LEU A 178 6.40 -6.94 -10.17
CA LEU A 178 7.85 -6.81 -10.13
C LEU A 178 8.56 -8.13 -10.45
N ARG A 179 7.99 -9.29 -10.08
CA ARG A 179 8.51 -10.62 -10.48
C ARG A 179 8.45 -10.80 -11.99
N ILE A 180 7.32 -10.49 -12.63
CA ILE A 180 7.16 -10.66 -14.09
C ILE A 180 8.18 -9.81 -14.84
N LYS A 181 8.34 -8.53 -14.48
CA LYS A 181 9.33 -7.64 -15.11
C LYS A 181 10.77 -8.14 -14.94
N ARG A 182 11.08 -8.80 -13.82
CA ARG A 182 12.40 -9.41 -13.62
C ARG A 182 12.62 -10.58 -14.58
N THR A 183 11.63 -11.45 -14.77
CA THR A 183 11.74 -12.59 -15.68
C THR A 183 11.93 -12.14 -17.13
N VAL A 184 11.12 -11.18 -17.60
CA VAL A 184 11.23 -10.64 -18.97
C VAL A 184 12.62 -10.04 -19.23
N ASN A 185 13.19 -9.30 -18.27
CA ASN A 185 14.52 -8.72 -18.42
C ASN A 185 15.64 -9.76 -18.45
N ILE A 186 15.46 -10.94 -17.83
CA ILE A 186 16.43 -12.04 -17.86
C ILE A 186 16.36 -12.80 -19.19
N GLU A 187 15.16 -13.01 -19.74
CA GLU A 187 14.96 -13.72 -21.02
C GLU A 187 15.35 -12.87 -22.25
N SER A 188 15.49 -11.54 -22.08
CA SER A 188 15.91 -10.61 -23.14
C SER A 188 17.43 -10.33 -23.19
N LEU A 189 18.23 -10.99 -22.35
CA LEU A 189 19.71 -10.88 -22.29
C LEU A 189 20.36 -12.16 -22.81
#